data_AF-A0A4Y2HMU2-F1
#
_entry.id   AF-A0A4Y2HMU2-F1
#
_cell.length_a   1.000
_cell.length_b   1.000
_cell.length_c   1.000
_cell.angle_alpha   90.00
_cell.angle_beta   90.00
_cell.angle_gamma   90.00
#
_symmetry.space_group_name_H-M   'P 1'
#
loop_
_entity.id
_entity.type
_entity.pdbx_description
1 polymer ?
#
loop_
_entity_poly.entity_id
_entity_poly.type
_entity_poly.pdbx_seq_one_letter_code
_entity_poly.pdbx_strand_id
1 'polypeptide(L)'
;MRHKKSVDINEAVLEWFKTVWAKKIPACGPMIQHKAKEFADPLGIENFSVSNLWLDRFRIRNNITCRSLCGEAADVDPSSCEGCH
;
A
#
# COMPACT_ATOMS: atom_id res chain seq x y z
N MET A 1 11.09 21.86 -1.74
CA MET A 1 10.30 21.29 -0.62
C MET A 1 9.31 20.21 -1.07
N ARG A 2 9.70 19.24 -1.93
CA ARG A 2 8.77 18.18 -2.40
C ARG A 2 8.66 16.97 -1.45
N HIS A 3 9.54 16.86 -0.46
CA HIS A 3 9.62 15.69 0.43
C HIS A 3 8.65 15.70 1.62
N LYS A 4 8.10 16.85 2.02
CA LYS A 4 7.24 16.92 3.22
C LYS A 4 5.88 16.26 2.97
N LYS A 5 5.23 16.63 1.86
CA LYS A 5 3.86 16.19 1.54
C LYS A 5 3.69 14.66 1.36
N SER A 6 4.71 13.95 0.88
CA SER A 6 4.63 12.49 0.72
C SER A 6 4.80 11.74 2.04
N VAL A 7 5.50 12.32 3.02
CA VAL A 7 5.59 11.78 4.38
C VAL A 7 4.24 11.91 5.08
N ASP A 8 3.57 13.06 4.92
CA ASP A 8 2.24 13.29 5.49
C ASP A 8 1.21 12.25 5.00
N ILE A 9 1.22 11.90 3.71
CA ILE A 9 0.33 10.86 3.14
C ILE A 9 0.66 9.47 3.69
N ASN A 10 1.94 9.09 3.74
CA ASN A 10 2.33 7.78 4.27
C ASN A 10 1.87 7.60 5.72
N GLU A 11 2.02 8.64 6.55
CA GLU A 11 1.57 8.61 7.94
C GLU A 11 0.04 8.53 8.03
N ALA A 12 -0.70 9.31 7.24
CA ALA A 12 -2.15 9.26 7.20
C ALA A 12 -2.68 7.87 6.78
N VAL A 13 -2.06 7.26 5.76
CA VAL A 13 -2.40 5.90 5.32
C VAL A 13 -2.10 4.87 6.40
N LEU A 14 -0.99 5.02 7.13
CA LEU A 14 -0.63 4.13 8.22
C LEU A 14 -1.61 4.21 9.39
N GLU A 15 -2.01 5.42 9.80
CA GLU A 15 -3.00 5.61 10.87
C GLU A 15 -4.37 5.05 10.49
N TRP A 16 -4.78 5.26 9.23
CA TRP A 16 -5.98 4.61 8.70
C TRP A 16 -5.84 3.09 8.71
N PHE A 17 -4.70 2.55 8.29
CA PHE A 17 -4.44 1.11 8.26
C PHE A 17 -4.55 0.50 9.66
N LYS A 18 -3.92 1.12 10.67
CA LYS A 18 -4.04 0.70 12.07
C LYS A 18 -5.49 0.71 12.54
N THR A 19 -6.27 1.70 12.14
CA THR A 19 -7.69 1.82 12.50
C THR A 19 -8.52 0.69 11.91
N VAL A 20 -8.35 0.38 10.61
CA VAL A 20 -9.10 -0.72 9.98
C VAL A 20 -8.63 -2.09 10.47
N TRP A 21 -7.34 -2.23 10.77
CA TRP A 21 -6.78 -3.44 11.38
C TRP A 21 -7.32 -3.68 12.79
N ALA A 22 -7.43 -2.63 13.61
CA ALA A 22 -8.05 -2.70 14.93
C ALA A 22 -9.53 -3.11 14.85
N LYS A 23 -10.21 -2.74 13.76
CA LYS A 23 -11.58 -3.16 13.45
C LYS A 23 -11.67 -4.56 12.83
N LYS A 24 -10.56 -5.29 12.73
CA LYS A 24 -10.45 -6.61 12.07
C LYS A 24 -10.92 -6.62 10.62
N ILE A 25 -10.84 -5.47 9.94
CA ILE A 25 -11.16 -5.36 8.51
C ILE A 25 -9.88 -5.67 7.73
N PRO A 26 -9.89 -6.70 6.86
CA PRO A 26 -8.74 -6.99 6.03
C PRO A 26 -8.56 -5.86 5.00
N ALA A 27 -7.45 -5.11 5.13
CA ALA A 27 -7.08 -4.08 4.17
C ALA A 27 -6.02 -4.64 3.21
N CYS A 28 -6.42 -4.83 1.95
CA CYS A 28 -5.55 -5.36 0.91
C CYS A 28 -4.73 -4.26 0.22
N GLY A 29 -3.69 -4.66 -0.53
CA GLY A 29 -2.85 -3.75 -1.32
C GLY A 29 -3.64 -2.70 -2.12
N PRO A 30 -4.65 -3.08 -2.94
CA PRO A 30 -5.46 -2.14 -3.69
C PRO A 30 -6.22 -1.13 -2.82
N MET A 31 -6.69 -1.53 -1.63
CA MET A 31 -7.37 -0.63 -0.70
C MET A 31 -6.40 0.41 -0.12
N ILE A 32 -5.19 -0.01 0.23
CA ILE A 32 -4.13 0.90 0.71
C ILE A 32 -3.79 1.91 -0.40
N GLN A 33 -3.67 1.45 -1.65
CA GLN A 33 -3.39 2.33 -2.78
C GLN A 33 -4.50 3.34 -3.03
N HIS A 34 -5.76 2.89 -3.00
CA HIS A 34 -6.92 3.77 -3.14
C HIS A 34 -6.92 4.82 -2.03
N LYS A 35 -6.69 4.40 -0.78
CA LYS A 35 -6.69 5.32 0.35
C LYS A 35 -5.60 6.37 0.28
N ALA A 36 -4.42 5.99 -0.23
CA ALA A 36 -3.33 6.93 -0.43
C ALA A 36 -3.66 8.00 -1.47
N LYS A 37 -4.41 7.65 -2.52
CA LYS A 37 -4.92 8.64 -3.50
C LYS A 37 -5.95 9.57 -2.87
N GLU A 38 -6.88 9.04 -2.08
CA GLU A 38 -7.87 9.86 -1.36
C GLU A 38 -7.20 10.91 -0.45
N PHE A 39 -6.09 10.56 0.21
CA PHE A 39 -5.34 11.51 1.02
C PHE A 39 -4.47 12.49 0.20
N ALA A 40 -4.08 12.11 -1.01
CA ALA A 40 -3.29 12.96 -1.91
C ALA A 40 -4.14 14.05 -2.59
N ASP A 41 -5.41 13.76 -2.84
CA ASP A 41 -6.37 14.64 -3.52
C ASP A 41 -6.51 16.03 -2.86
N PRO A 42 -6.85 16.16 -1.55
CA PRO A 42 -6.97 17.47 -0.91
C PRO A 42 -5.64 18.21 -0.76
N LEU A 43 -4.50 17.50 -0.90
CA LEU A 43 -3.16 18.10 -0.83
C LEU A 43 -2.68 18.64 -2.20
N GLY A 44 -3.50 18.48 -3.24
CA GLY A 44 -3.19 18.86 -4.62
C GLY A 44 -2.00 18.08 -5.17
N ILE A 45 -1.82 16.82 -4.76
CA ILE A 45 -0.74 15.96 -5.24
C ILE A 45 -1.28 15.04 -6.32
N GLU A 46 -1.52 15.60 -7.50
CA GLU A 46 -2.01 14.86 -8.67
C GLU A 46 -1.02 13.80 -9.16
N ASN A 47 0.27 13.95 -8.83
CA ASN A 47 1.35 13.05 -9.23
C ASN A 47 1.79 12.08 -8.11
N PHE A 48 0.95 11.83 -7.10
CA PHE A 48 1.31 10.84 -6.07
C PHE A 48 1.36 9.46 -6.71
N SER A 49 2.58 8.99 -6.99
CA SER A 49 2.83 7.73 -7.67
C SER A 49 2.63 6.58 -6.70
N VAL A 50 1.38 6.10 -6.64
CA VAL A 50 0.98 4.91 -5.87
C VAL A 50 1.39 3.62 -6.60
N SER A 51 2.61 3.61 -7.11
CA SER A 51 3.18 2.50 -7.86
C SER A 51 3.29 1.27 -6.97
N ASN A 52 3.37 0.09 -7.59
CA ASN A 52 3.62 -1.16 -6.86
C ASN A 52 4.86 -1.07 -5.96
N LEU A 53 5.90 -0.35 -6.40
CA LEU A 53 7.10 -0.10 -5.61
C LEU A 53 6.86 0.78 -4.36
N TRP A 54 5.95 1.76 -4.45
CA TRP A 54 5.57 2.55 -3.27
C TRP A 54 4.83 1.68 -2.26
N LEU A 55 3.88 0.87 -2.74
CA LEU A 55 3.13 -0.05 -1.89
C LEU A 55 4.07 -1.07 -1.22
N ASP A 56 5.01 -1.63 -1.98
CA ASP A 56 5.99 -2.59 -1.47
C ASP A 56 6.85 -1.99 -0.35
N ARG A 57 7.43 -0.80 -0.59
CA ARG A 57 8.20 -0.05 0.43
C ARG A 57 7.35 0.30 1.64
N PHE A 58 6.10 0.71 1.43
CA PHE A 58 5.16 1.04 2.50
C PHE A 58 4.87 -0.20 3.38
N ARG A 59 4.68 -1.36 2.74
CA ARG A 59 4.44 -2.63 3.45
C ARG A 59 5.65 -3.08 4.24
N ILE A 60 6.83 -3.09 3.62
CA ILE A 60 8.09 -3.48 4.28
C ILE A 60 8.36 -2.57 5.48
N ARG A 61 8.23 -1.26 5.32
CA ARG A 61 8.51 -0.29 6.39
C ARG A 61 7.57 -0.40 7.58
N ASN A 62 6.31 -0.75 7.34
CA ASN A 62 5.28 -0.83 8.38
C ASN A 62 4.94 -2.26 8.80
N ASN A 63 5.70 -3.25 8.31
CA ASN A 63 5.49 -4.67 8.55
C ASN A 63 4.06 -5.14 8.23
N ILE A 64 3.50 -4.65 7.12
CA ILE A 64 2.12 -4.93 6.70
C ILE A 64 2.08 -6.18 5.82
N THR A 65 1.57 -7.26 6.40
CA THR A 65 1.31 -8.51 5.68
C THR A 65 -0.10 -8.50 5.13
N CYS A 66 -0.27 -8.03 3.88
CA CYS A 66 -1.47 -8.33 3.13
C CYS A 66 -1.43 -9.82 2.79
N ARG A 67 -2.25 -10.63 3.45
CA ARG A 67 -2.50 -12.00 3.01
C ARG A 67 -3.22 -11.88 1.67
N SER A 68 -2.47 -11.95 0.57
CA SER A 68 -3.07 -12.07 -0.76
C SER A 68 -4.07 -13.21 -0.68
N LEU A 69 -5.35 -12.91 -0.90
CA LEU A 69 -6.35 -13.94 -1.13
C LEU A 69 -5.95 -14.53 -2.50
N CYS A 70 -5.02 -15.49 -2.49
CA CYS A 70 -4.57 -16.17 -3.68
C CYS A 70 -5.75 -17.00 -4.18
N GLY A 71 -6.46 -16.43 -5.14
CA GLY A 71 -7.51 -17.05 -5.94
C GLY A 71 -7.32 -16.57 -7.36
N GLU A 72 -6.43 -17.27 -8.06
CA GLU A 72 -6.39 -17.43 -9.51
C GLU A 72 -5.58 -16.43 -10.36
N ALA A 73 -4.79 -17.04 -11.24
CA ALA A 73 -3.74 -16.51 -12.07
C ALA A 73 -4.25 -16.02 -13.43
N ALA A 74 -3.49 -15.13 -14.06
CA ALA A 74 -3.33 -15.12 -15.52
C ALA A 74 -1.91 -14.62 -15.85
N ASP A 75 -1.05 -15.61 -16.09
CA ASP A 75 0.00 -15.65 -17.11
C ASP A 75 0.99 -14.47 -17.22
N VAL A 76 2.17 -14.63 -16.63
CA VAL A 76 3.47 -14.37 -17.27
C VAL A 76 4.57 -15.16 -16.55
N ASP A 77 5.41 -15.79 -17.36
CA ASP A 77 6.49 -16.78 -17.16
C ASP A 77 7.46 -16.57 -15.95
N PRO A 78 8.08 -17.67 -15.44
CA PRO A 78 8.63 -17.78 -14.10
C PRO A 78 10.13 -17.48 -14.04
N SER A 79 10.51 -16.46 -13.28
CA SER A 79 11.87 -16.40 -12.77
C SER A 79 11.88 -15.83 -11.37
N SER A 80 12.12 -16.76 -10.43
CA SER A 80 12.64 -16.53 -9.09
C SER A 80 11.81 -15.65 -8.17
N CYS A 81 10.99 -16.30 -7.33
CA CYS A 81 10.81 -15.89 -5.94
C CYS A 81 10.60 -17.17 -5.12
N GLU A 82 11.70 -17.85 -4.81
CA GLU A 82 11.73 -18.78 -3.70
C GLU A 82 11.29 -18.07 -2.41
N GLY A 83 10.42 -18.74 -1.65
CA GLY A 83 10.38 -18.65 -0.20
C GLY A 83 9.60 -17.47 0.40
N CYS A 84 8.40 -17.77 0.88
CA CYS A 84 7.97 -17.31 2.20
C CYS A 84 7.31 -18.49 2.91
N HIS A 85 8.09 -19.17 3.77
CA HIS A 85 7.57 -19.96 4.88
C HIS A 85 7.36 -19.02 6.07
#